data_AF-A0A7U9RUH5-F1
#
_entry.id   AF-A0A7U9RUH5-F1
#
_cell.length_a   1.000
_cell.length_b   1.000
_cell.length_c   1.000
_cell.angle_alpha   90.00
_cell.angle_beta   90.00
_cell.angle_gamma   90.00
#
_symmetry.space_group_name_H-M   'P 1'
#
loop_
_entity.id
_entity.type
_entity.pdbx_description
1 polymer ?
#
loop_
_entity_poly.entity_id
_entity_poly.type
_entity_poly.pdbx_seq_one_letter_code
_entity_poly.pdbx_strand_id
1 'polypeptide(L)'
;MEKYLPVMNEDYKRKHYAKGVFTSIRKKTAKISFGIYIFFGIVLLGGAYGVYWAQGMIENYRLEGQEDLISTGYVIMGVFAFFAVVGLACIIITIVRHMRGAQKWKAKCAKNNGYTVKDMDEFERQTMNMECRVVKLLGTAQALANGQSDGILTKDYIYLADAQHSILKISDLSAACLVKQTISVDSMPIHKKHDYLLVMLLSRNGSCANAECSKESGTELISFLKNKNPNIYTADENIISDEDFNRLR
;
A
#
# COMPACT_ATOMS: atom_id res chain seq x y z
N MET A 1 13.34 -15.94 -17.37
CA MET A 1 13.92 -15.51 -16.09
C MET A 1 14.41 -14.08 -16.16
N GLU A 2 15.30 -13.74 -17.09
CA GLU A 2 15.83 -12.36 -17.22
C GLU A 2 14.77 -11.32 -17.63
N LYS A 3 13.66 -11.73 -18.24
CA LYS A 3 12.58 -10.82 -18.63
C LYS A 3 11.82 -10.26 -17.41
N TYR A 4 11.43 -11.13 -16.48
CA TYR A 4 10.60 -10.77 -15.32
C TYR A 4 11.40 -10.64 -14.03
N LEU A 5 12.57 -11.29 -13.95
CA LEU A 5 13.48 -11.28 -12.79
C LEU A 5 14.91 -10.87 -13.19
N PRO A 6 15.13 -9.74 -13.90
CA PRO A 6 16.48 -9.33 -14.31
C PRO A 6 17.37 -9.05 -13.10
N VAL A 7 18.67 -9.32 -13.24
CA VAL A 7 19.67 -8.89 -12.26
C VAL A 7 19.64 -7.37 -12.10
N MET A 8 19.62 -6.91 -10.85
CA MET A 8 19.59 -5.51 -10.50
C MET A 8 20.97 -4.89 -10.70
N ASN A 9 21.11 -4.11 -11.77
CA ASN A 9 22.36 -3.40 -12.07
C ASN A 9 22.62 -2.23 -11.10
N GLU A 10 23.88 -1.80 -11.04
CA GLU A 10 24.31 -0.71 -10.15
C GLU A 10 23.64 0.63 -10.48
N ASP A 11 23.35 0.90 -11.75
CA ASP A 11 22.65 2.11 -12.17
C ASP A 11 21.23 2.15 -11.62
N TYR A 12 20.52 1.01 -11.62
CA TYR A 12 19.20 0.88 -11.04
C TYR A 12 19.25 1.07 -9.52
N LYS A 13 20.22 0.44 -8.84
CA LYS A 13 20.44 0.64 -7.39
C LYS A 13 20.68 2.11 -7.07
N ARG A 14 21.54 2.81 -7.82
CA ARG A 14 21.81 4.24 -7.61
C ARG A 14 20.57 5.09 -7.88
N LYS A 15 19.83 4.81 -8.95
CA LYS A 15 18.64 5.57 -9.32
C LYS A 15 17.49 5.41 -8.31
N HIS A 16 17.27 4.19 -7.82
CA HIS A 16 16.09 3.85 -7.02
C HIS A 16 16.39 3.71 -5.52
N TYR A 17 17.61 3.36 -5.12
CA TYR A 17 17.99 2.97 -3.76
C TYR A 17 19.32 3.57 -3.27
N ALA A 18 19.80 4.69 -3.84
CA ALA A 18 21.09 5.31 -3.44
C ALA A 18 21.28 5.53 -1.93
N LYS A 19 20.20 5.71 -1.16
CA LYS A 19 20.23 5.93 0.29
C LYS A 19 19.61 4.77 1.09
N GLY A 20 19.49 3.59 0.48
CA GLY A 20 18.86 2.41 1.06
C GLY A 20 17.38 2.27 0.73
N VAL A 21 16.86 1.04 0.85
CA VAL A 21 15.50 0.66 0.48
C VAL A 21 14.47 1.35 1.36
N PHE A 22 14.69 1.37 2.69
CA PHE A 22 13.75 1.98 3.63
C PHE A 22 13.66 3.50 3.48
N THR A 23 14.75 4.15 3.06
CA THR A 23 14.73 5.58 2.72
C THR A 23 13.87 5.84 1.49
N SER A 24 13.96 4.98 0.47
CA SER A 24 13.15 5.07 -0.75
C SER A 24 11.67 4.79 -0.49
N ILE A 25 11.36 3.78 0.32
CA ILE A 25 9.99 3.51 0.80
C ILE A 25 9.41 4.76 1.47
N ARG A 26 10.15 5.34 2.44
CA ARG A 26 9.73 6.58 3.13
C ARG A 26 9.46 7.72 2.14
N LYS A 27 10.33 7.92 1.15
CA LYS A 27 10.17 8.98 0.14
C LYS A 27 8.91 8.78 -0.70
N LYS A 28 8.57 7.54 -1.06
CA LYS A 28 7.31 7.23 -1.77
C LYS A 28 6.09 7.50 -0.89
N THR A 29 6.10 7.05 0.36
CA THR A 29 5.01 7.32 1.30
C THR A 29 4.82 8.83 1.55
N ALA A 30 5.90 9.60 1.58
CA ALA A 30 5.85 11.06 1.72
C ALA A 30 5.15 11.76 0.55
N LYS A 31 5.35 11.28 -0.69
CA LYS A 31 4.65 11.83 -1.87
C LYS A 31 3.15 11.60 -1.80
N ILE A 32 2.71 10.41 -1.39
CA ILE A 32 1.28 10.10 -1.20
C ILE A 32 0.68 11.00 -0.09
N SER A 33 1.45 11.24 0.97
CA SER A 33 1.05 12.12 2.07
C SER A 33 0.79 13.57 1.63
N PHE A 34 1.48 14.05 0.57
CA PHE A 34 1.25 15.39 0.02
C PHE A 34 -0.17 15.56 -0.55
N GLY A 35 -0.68 14.57 -1.29
CA GLY A 35 -2.06 14.61 -1.79
C GLY A 35 -3.09 14.59 -0.67
N ILE A 36 -2.83 13.83 0.39
CA ILE A 36 -3.66 13.79 1.61
C ILE A 36 -3.71 15.17 2.28
N TYR A 37 -2.58 15.88 2.39
CA TYR A 37 -2.55 17.23 2.97
C TYR A 37 -3.38 18.23 2.18
N ILE A 38 -3.35 18.18 0.84
CA ILE A 38 -4.15 19.08 0.00
C ILE A 38 -5.64 18.78 0.20
N PHE A 39 -6.04 17.52 0.05
CA PHE A 39 -7.45 17.13 0.13
C PHE A 39 -8.05 17.44 1.51
N PHE A 40 -7.41 16.95 2.58
CA PHE A 40 -7.92 17.19 3.93
C PHE A 40 -7.69 18.62 4.40
N GLY A 41 -6.74 19.36 3.82
CA GLY A 41 -6.61 20.80 4.02
C GLY A 41 -7.84 21.55 3.51
N ILE A 42 -8.33 21.20 2.31
CA ILE A 42 -9.57 21.76 1.75
C ILE A 42 -10.77 21.38 2.62
N VAL A 43 -10.90 20.10 3.02
CA VAL A 43 -11.99 19.64 3.90
C VAL A 43 -11.98 20.38 5.23
N LEU A 44 -10.81 20.56 5.84
CA LEU A 44 -10.65 21.28 7.11
C LEU A 44 -11.05 22.75 6.97
N LEU A 45 -10.53 23.45 5.96
CA LEU A 45 -10.83 24.86 5.73
C LEU A 45 -12.30 25.07 5.35
N GLY A 46 -12.85 24.21 4.50
CA GLY A 46 -14.27 24.24 4.12
C GLY A 46 -15.20 23.95 5.30
N GLY A 47 -14.85 22.98 6.15
CA GLY A 47 -15.57 22.71 7.39
C GLY A 47 -15.52 23.90 8.36
N ALA A 48 -14.34 24.49 8.58
CA ALA A 48 -14.19 25.65 9.45
C ALA A 48 -14.97 26.88 8.92
N TYR A 49 -14.90 27.14 7.61
CA TYR A 49 -15.69 28.20 6.98
C TYR A 49 -17.19 27.92 7.05
N GLY A 50 -17.61 26.68 6.85
CA GLY A 50 -19.00 26.26 6.97
C GLY A 50 -19.56 26.45 8.39
N VAL A 51 -18.75 26.20 9.43
CA VAL A 51 -19.12 26.52 10.82
C VAL A 51 -19.30 28.03 10.99
N TYR A 52 -18.35 28.84 10.53
CA TYR A 52 -18.45 30.31 10.60
C TYR A 52 -19.69 30.84 9.87
N TRP A 53 -19.95 30.35 8.67
CA TRP A 53 -21.12 30.71 7.88
C TRP A 53 -22.44 30.28 8.55
N ALA A 54 -22.49 29.06 9.08
CA ALA A 54 -23.67 28.55 9.79
C ALA A 54 -23.95 29.37 11.06
N GLN A 55 -22.92 29.85 11.75
CA GLN A 55 -23.07 30.73 12.90
C GLN A 55 -23.76 32.05 12.51
N GLY A 56 -23.35 32.67 11.39
CA GLY A 56 -24.01 33.87 10.87
C GLY A 56 -25.46 33.62 10.45
N MET A 57 -25.77 32.47 9.85
CA MET A 57 -27.14 32.07 9.54
C MET A 57 -28.01 31.90 10.79
N ILE A 58 -27.49 31.23 11.83
CA ILE A 58 -28.20 31.04 13.10
C ILE A 58 -28.51 32.41 13.75
N GLU A 59 -27.56 33.34 13.68
CA GLU A 59 -27.75 34.70 14.20
C GLU A 59 -28.82 35.46 13.42
N ASN A 60 -28.86 35.33 12.09
CA ASN A 60 -29.93 35.90 11.26
C ASN A 60 -31.30 35.30 11.61
N TYR A 61 -31.41 33.97 11.78
CA TYR A 61 -32.67 33.33 12.19
C TYR A 61 -33.16 33.81 13.56
N ARG A 62 -32.23 34.08 14.49
CA ARG A 62 -32.56 34.67 15.79
C ARG A 62 -33.08 36.09 15.65
N LEU A 63 -32.45 36.91 14.81
CA LEU A 63 -32.87 38.29 14.57
C LEU A 63 -34.24 38.37 13.86
N GLU A 64 -34.54 37.41 12.99
CA GLU A 64 -35.81 37.31 12.26
C GLU A 64 -36.94 36.63 13.07
N GLY A 65 -36.67 36.17 14.29
CA GLY A 65 -37.65 35.50 15.15
C GLY A 65 -38.08 34.10 14.66
N GLN A 66 -37.29 33.47 13.80
CA GLN A 66 -37.57 32.16 13.21
C GLN A 66 -37.01 31.03 14.09
N GLU A 67 -37.60 30.83 15.27
CA GLU A 67 -37.10 29.88 16.27
C GLU A 67 -37.00 28.43 15.77
N ASP A 68 -37.92 28.01 14.90
CA ASP A 68 -37.95 26.66 14.31
C ASP A 68 -36.71 26.37 13.42
N LEU A 69 -36.11 27.40 12.82
CA LEU A 69 -34.97 27.25 11.90
C LEU A 69 -33.62 27.29 12.61
N ILE A 70 -33.58 27.74 13.87
CA ILE A 70 -32.37 27.75 14.70
C ILE A 70 -31.84 26.33 14.91
N SER A 71 -32.73 25.37 15.19
CA SER A 71 -32.37 23.95 15.36
C SER A 71 -31.72 23.38 14.11
N THR A 72 -32.29 23.66 12.93
CA THR A 72 -31.74 23.29 11.63
C THR A 72 -30.36 23.89 11.40
N GLY A 73 -30.16 25.15 11.78
CA GLY A 73 -28.85 25.81 11.72
C GLY A 73 -27.78 25.11 12.56
N TYR A 74 -28.12 24.67 13.77
CA TYR A 74 -27.20 23.91 14.62
C TYR A 74 -26.84 22.53 14.03
N VAL A 75 -27.78 21.85 13.38
CA VAL A 75 -27.50 20.59 12.68
C VAL A 75 -26.50 20.81 11.55
N ILE A 76 -26.72 21.84 10.72
CA ILE A 76 -25.81 22.20 9.62
C ILE A 76 -24.41 22.54 10.15
N MET A 77 -24.33 23.34 11.21
CA MET A 77 -23.08 23.67 11.88
C MET A 77 -22.37 22.41 12.40
N GLY A 78 -23.11 21.46 12.99
CA GLY A 78 -22.59 20.18 13.47
C GLY A 78 -21.97 19.33 12.36
N VAL A 79 -22.57 19.29 11.17
CA VAL A 79 -22.04 18.58 10.00
C VAL A 79 -20.70 19.20 9.55
N PHE A 80 -20.63 20.53 9.45
CA PHE A 80 -19.39 21.22 9.10
C PHE A 80 -18.29 21.03 10.15
N ALA A 81 -18.64 21.10 11.43
CA ALA A 81 -17.71 20.84 12.53
C ALA A 81 -17.18 19.41 12.49
N PHE A 82 -18.03 18.42 12.19
CA PHE A 82 -17.62 17.03 12.02
C PHE A 82 -16.58 16.88 10.91
N PHE A 83 -16.83 17.46 9.73
CA PHE A 83 -15.85 17.42 8.63
C PHE A 83 -14.54 18.12 8.99
N ALA A 84 -14.59 19.24 9.71
CA ALA A 84 -13.38 19.92 10.19
C ALA A 84 -12.57 19.02 11.14
N VAL A 85 -13.22 18.37 12.11
CA VAL A 85 -12.54 17.45 13.06
C VAL A 85 -11.93 16.25 12.33
N VAL A 86 -12.66 15.63 11.40
CA VAL A 86 -12.16 14.50 10.60
C VAL A 86 -10.97 14.94 9.75
N GLY A 87 -11.06 16.08 9.08
CA GLY A 87 -9.96 16.65 8.29
C GLY A 87 -8.71 16.88 9.13
N LEU A 88 -8.86 17.49 10.31
CA LEU A 88 -7.75 17.72 11.24
C LEU A 88 -7.12 16.42 11.72
N ALA A 89 -7.91 15.43 12.11
CA ALA A 89 -7.43 14.14 12.58
C ALA A 89 -6.60 13.42 11.50
N CYS A 90 -7.09 13.39 10.26
CA CYS A 90 -6.37 12.81 9.12
C CYS A 90 -5.03 13.50 8.86
N ILE A 91 -4.97 14.84 8.94
CA ILE A 91 -3.72 15.60 8.79
C ILE A 91 -2.74 15.25 9.91
N ILE A 92 -3.17 15.25 11.18
CA ILE A 92 -2.32 14.92 12.33
C ILE A 92 -1.75 13.51 12.21
N ILE A 93 -2.59 12.51 11.89
CA ILE A 93 -2.15 11.12 11.70
C ILE A 93 -1.09 11.04 10.60
N THR A 94 -1.27 11.79 9.51
CA THR A 94 -0.34 11.81 8.38
C THR A 94 1.00 12.45 8.76
N ILE A 95 0.98 13.57 9.50
CA ILE A 95 2.20 14.20 10.05
C ILE A 95 2.95 13.24 10.95
N VAL A 96 2.26 12.60 11.91
CA VAL A 96 2.86 11.63 12.83
C VAL A 96 3.48 10.44 12.08
N ARG A 97 2.86 9.99 10.97
CA ARG A 97 3.44 8.95 10.11
C ARG A 97 4.67 9.44 9.36
N HIS A 98 4.68 10.69 8.89
CA HIS A 98 5.79 11.28 8.15
C HIS A 98 7.01 11.58 9.03
N MET A 99 6.79 12.02 10.27
CA MET A 99 7.87 12.29 11.24
C MET A 99 8.60 11.01 11.71
N ARG A 100 8.12 9.81 11.35
CA ARG A 100 8.83 8.57 11.66
C ARG A 100 10.10 8.47 10.82
N GLY A 101 11.25 8.49 11.50
CA GLY A 101 12.54 8.22 10.88
C GLY A 101 12.63 6.82 10.27
N ALA A 102 13.63 6.59 9.42
CA ALA A 102 13.84 5.30 8.74
C ALA A 102 13.93 4.12 9.73
N GLN A 103 14.53 4.32 10.90
CA GLN A 103 14.60 3.30 11.96
C GLN A 103 13.21 2.91 12.52
N LYS A 104 12.31 3.88 12.70
CA LYS A 104 10.93 3.59 13.13
C LYS A 104 10.14 2.87 12.02
N TRP A 105 10.45 3.12 10.76
CA TRP A 105 9.89 2.38 9.62
C TRP A 105 10.40 0.95 9.58
N LYS A 106 11.70 0.72 9.77
CA LYS A 106 12.28 -0.62 9.91
C LYS A 106 11.62 -1.40 11.04
N ALA A 107 11.52 -0.80 12.23
CA ALA A 107 10.86 -1.42 13.38
C ALA A 107 9.38 -1.75 13.11
N LYS A 108 8.65 -0.85 12.44
CA LYS A 108 7.26 -1.10 12.04
C LYS A 108 7.15 -2.22 11.01
N CYS A 109 8.00 -2.22 9.99
CA CYS A 109 8.03 -3.25 8.96
C CYS A 109 8.36 -4.62 9.56
N ALA A 110 9.38 -4.68 10.42
CA ALA A 110 9.73 -5.87 11.20
C ALA A 110 8.53 -6.38 12.00
N LYS A 111 7.90 -5.52 12.81
CA LYS A 111 6.71 -5.87 13.60
C LYS A 111 5.54 -6.37 12.74
N ASN A 112 5.24 -5.67 11.65
CA ASN A 112 4.12 -6.00 10.78
C ASN A 112 4.31 -7.34 10.06
N ASN A 113 5.55 -7.69 9.75
CA ASN A 113 5.90 -8.92 9.04
C ASN A 113 6.34 -10.05 9.97
N GLY A 114 6.22 -9.91 11.30
CA GLY A 114 6.65 -10.93 12.26
C GLY A 114 8.15 -11.20 12.28
N TYR A 115 8.98 -10.21 11.94
CA TYR A 115 10.45 -10.29 11.91
C TYR A 115 11.11 -9.33 12.88
N THR A 116 12.43 -9.44 13.00
CA THR A 116 13.25 -8.53 13.80
C THR A 116 13.80 -7.36 12.97
N VAL A 117 14.26 -6.30 13.64
CA VAL A 117 14.97 -5.20 12.95
C VAL A 117 16.26 -5.69 12.29
N LYS A 118 16.93 -6.69 12.87
CA LYS A 118 18.13 -7.31 12.27
C LYS A 118 17.83 -7.95 10.93
N ASP A 119 16.66 -8.57 10.77
CA ASP A 119 16.24 -9.13 9.47
C ASP A 119 16.03 -8.04 8.42
N MET A 120 15.51 -6.88 8.82
CA MET A 120 15.34 -5.73 7.94
C MET A 120 16.68 -5.09 7.55
N ASP A 121 17.62 -5.02 8.49
CA ASP A 121 18.98 -4.57 8.22
C ASP A 121 19.71 -5.54 7.28
N GLU A 122 19.52 -6.85 7.46
CA GLU A 122 20.09 -7.87 6.59
C GLU A 122 19.50 -7.80 5.18
N PHE A 123 18.18 -7.63 5.03
CA PHE A 123 17.55 -7.38 3.74
C PHE A 123 18.13 -6.15 3.03
N GLU A 124 18.30 -5.04 3.75
CA GLU A 124 18.90 -3.82 3.18
C GLU A 124 20.36 -4.06 2.79
N ARG A 125 21.14 -4.77 3.64
CA ARG A 125 22.53 -5.15 3.36
C ARG A 125 22.62 -6.00 2.09
N GLN A 126 21.77 -7.02 1.93
CA GLN A 126 21.75 -7.87 0.74
C GLN A 126 21.41 -7.06 -0.51
N THR A 127 20.39 -6.18 -0.42
CA THR A 127 19.97 -5.34 -1.54
C THR A 127 21.11 -4.45 -2.05
N MET A 128 21.90 -3.88 -1.15
CA MET A 128 22.98 -2.97 -1.52
C MET A 128 24.25 -3.71 -1.95
N ASN A 129 24.64 -4.75 -1.22
CA ASN A 129 26.00 -5.32 -1.29
C ASN A 129 26.08 -6.68 -2.00
N MET A 130 24.95 -7.25 -2.42
CA MET A 130 24.91 -8.55 -3.09
C MET A 130 24.20 -8.44 -4.44
N GLU A 131 24.36 -9.48 -5.26
CA GLU A 131 23.54 -9.64 -6.44
C GLU A 131 22.09 -9.86 -6.01
N CYS A 132 21.20 -9.01 -6.52
CA CYS A 132 19.76 -9.09 -6.30
C CYS A 132 19.06 -8.99 -7.64
N ARG A 133 17.80 -9.39 -7.70
CA ARG A 133 16.96 -9.30 -8.90
C ARG A 133 15.84 -8.31 -8.68
N VAL A 134 15.47 -7.61 -9.75
CA VAL A 134 14.28 -6.76 -9.78
C VAL A 134 13.09 -7.64 -10.13
N VAL A 135 11.99 -7.52 -9.39
CA VAL A 135 10.78 -8.30 -9.65
C VAL A 135 9.81 -7.46 -10.48
N LYS A 136 9.73 -7.75 -11.78
CA LYS A 136 8.89 -7.04 -12.76
C LYS A 136 7.71 -7.92 -13.19
N LEU A 137 6.58 -7.71 -12.54
CA LEU A 137 5.39 -8.55 -12.74
C LEU A 137 4.45 -8.02 -13.83
N LEU A 138 4.55 -6.73 -14.16
CA LEU A 138 3.77 -6.10 -15.23
C LEU A 138 4.70 -5.43 -16.24
N GLY A 139 4.20 -5.23 -17.45
CA GLY A 139 4.87 -4.37 -18.44
C GLY A 139 4.91 -2.91 -17.96
N THR A 140 5.93 -2.15 -18.37
CA THR A 140 6.19 -0.78 -17.87
C THR A 140 4.98 0.15 -17.97
N ALA A 141 4.24 0.12 -19.09
CA ALA A 141 3.07 0.97 -19.28
C ALA A 141 1.93 0.61 -18.31
N GLN A 142 1.67 -0.70 -18.12
CA GLN A 142 0.63 -1.18 -17.21
C GLN A 142 1.02 -0.94 -15.75
N ALA A 143 2.27 -1.19 -15.38
CA ALA A 143 2.80 -0.88 -14.04
C ALA A 143 2.64 0.62 -13.71
N LEU A 144 2.93 1.50 -14.67
CA LEU A 144 2.74 2.94 -14.49
C LEU A 144 1.28 3.32 -14.33
N ALA A 145 0.39 2.77 -15.17
CA ALA A 145 -1.05 3.02 -15.10
C ALA A 145 -1.65 2.57 -13.75
N ASN A 146 -1.15 1.46 -13.22
CA ASN A 146 -1.65 0.87 -11.96
C ASN A 146 -0.88 1.38 -10.72
N GLY A 147 0.09 2.28 -10.90
CA GLY A 147 0.94 2.79 -9.82
C GLY A 147 1.81 1.73 -9.15
N GLN A 148 1.98 0.56 -9.77
CA GLN A 148 2.75 -0.55 -9.22
C GLN A 148 4.24 -0.28 -9.36
N SER A 149 4.97 -0.52 -8.28
CA SER A 149 6.43 -0.43 -8.26
C SER A 149 7.06 -1.80 -8.46
N ASP A 150 8.26 -1.84 -9.03
CA ASP A 150 9.06 -3.05 -9.07
C ASP A 150 9.38 -3.57 -7.66
N GLY A 151 9.37 -4.89 -7.50
CA GLY A 151 9.82 -5.57 -6.29
C GLY A 151 11.33 -5.83 -6.28
N ILE A 152 11.81 -6.40 -5.18
CA ILE A 152 13.20 -6.77 -4.95
C ILE A 152 13.25 -8.22 -4.50
N LEU A 153 14.14 -8.99 -5.11
CA LEU A 153 14.45 -10.35 -4.73
C LEU A 153 15.93 -10.44 -4.38
N THR A 154 16.20 -10.74 -3.12
CA THR A 154 17.56 -10.93 -2.59
C THR A 154 17.86 -12.42 -2.47
N LYS A 155 18.98 -12.78 -1.85
CA LYS A 155 19.30 -14.18 -1.57
C LYS A 155 18.26 -14.82 -0.65
N ASP A 156 17.85 -14.11 0.40
CA ASP A 156 17.05 -14.68 1.49
C ASP A 156 15.66 -14.04 1.64
N TYR A 157 15.39 -12.92 0.94
CA TYR A 157 14.15 -12.15 1.10
C TYR A 157 13.52 -11.75 -0.23
N ILE A 158 12.19 -11.58 -0.20
CA ILE A 158 11.38 -11.02 -1.28
C ILE A 158 10.55 -9.83 -0.78
N TYR A 159 10.47 -8.79 -1.61
CA TYR A 159 9.69 -7.58 -1.39
C TYR A 159 8.92 -7.26 -2.67
N LEU A 160 7.59 -7.28 -2.63
CA LEU A 160 6.74 -7.04 -3.82
C LEU A 160 6.32 -5.57 -4.00
N ALA A 161 6.82 -4.67 -3.16
CA ALA A 161 6.45 -3.25 -3.18
C ALA A 161 4.93 -3.00 -3.12
N ASP A 162 4.24 -3.86 -2.38
CA ASP A 162 2.82 -3.75 -2.07
C ASP A 162 2.51 -2.56 -1.16
N ALA A 163 1.23 -2.27 -0.96
CA ALA A 163 0.78 -1.13 -0.14
C ALA A 163 1.22 -1.23 1.33
N GLN A 164 1.45 -2.45 1.83
CA GLN A 164 1.87 -2.70 3.21
C GLN A 164 3.40 -2.66 3.38
N HIS A 165 4.14 -2.63 2.27
CA HIS A 165 5.59 -2.77 2.22
C HIS A 165 6.08 -4.03 2.93
N SER A 166 5.43 -5.16 2.64
CA SER A 166 5.72 -6.47 3.21
C SER A 166 7.02 -7.04 2.64
N ILE A 167 7.96 -7.35 3.54
CA ILE A 167 9.23 -8.00 3.22
C ILE A 167 9.19 -9.38 3.86
N LEU A 168 9.28 -10.43 3.06
CA LEU A 168 9.15 -11.82 3.51
C LEU A 168 10.48 -12.55 3.35
N LYS A 169 10.84 -13.40 4.31
CA LYS A 169 11.92 -14.37 4.15
C LYS A 169 11.47 -15.49 3.23
N ILE A 170 12.31 -15.86 2.28
CA ILE A 170 12.02 -16.93 1.32
C ILE A 170 11.90 -18.29 2.03
N SER A 171 12.71 -18.53 3.05
CA SER A 171 12.67 -19.74 3.90
C SER A 171 11.35 -19.91 4.65
N ASP A 172 10.70 -18.79 4.96
CA ASP A 172 9.53 -18.76 5.84
C ASP A 172 8.23 -18.76 5.03
N LEU A 173 8.32 -18.69 3.69
CA LEU A 173 7.16 -18.87 2.82
C LEU A 173 6.52 -20.24 3.07
N SER A 174 5.19 -20.23 3.16
CA SER A 174 4.32 -21.42 3.19
C SER A 174 3.56 -21.58 1.88
N ALA A 175 3.19 -20.49 1.20
CA ALA A 175 2.51 -20.53 -0.09
C ALA A 175 2.93 -19.39 -1.02
N ALA A 176 2.88 -19.67 -2.32
CA ALA A 176 3.04 -18.70 -3.41
C ALA A 176 2.09 -19.09 -4.55
N CYS A 177 1.02 -18.33 -4.75
CA CYS A 177 -0.06 -18.71 -5.68
C CYS A 177 -0.43 -17.59 -6.64
N LEU A 178 -0.94 -17.97 -7.81
CA LEU A 178 -1.68 -17.07 -8.68
C LEU A 178 -3.12 -16.98 -8.18
N VAL A 179 -3.58 -15.77 -7.90
CA VAL A 179 -4.91 -15.53 -7.33
C VAL A 179 -5.68 -14.60 -8.24
N LYS A 180 -6.88 -15.03 -8.66
CA LYS A 180 -7.79 -14.17 -9.40
C LYS A 180 -8.58 -13.31 -8.40
N GLN A 181 -8.50 -12.00 -8.57
CA GLN A 181 -9.30 -11.05 -7.80
C GLN A 181 -10.21 -10.27 -8.75
N THR A 182 -11.50 -10.25 -8.45
CA THR A 182 -12.48 -9.47 -9.20
C THR A 182 -12.90 -8.28 -8.35
N ILE A 183 -12.61 -7.07 -8.83
CA ILE A 183 -13.11 -5.84 -8.20
C ILE A 183 -14.27 -5.32 -9.04
N SER A 184 -15.43 -5.18 -8.42
CA SER A 184 -16.55 -4.43 -8.97
C SER A 184 -16.32 -2.94 -8.70
N VAL A 185 -16.01 -2.18 -9.74
CA VAL A 185 -16.01 -0.72 -9.66
C VAL A 185 -17.40 -0.25 -10.04
N ASP A 186 -18.21 0.06 -9.03
CA ASP A 186 -19.52 0.66 -9.22
C ASP A 186 -19.37 2.16 -9.46
N SER A 187 -19.22 2.52 -10.74
CA SER A 187 -19.37 3.89 -11.22
C SER A 187 -20.64 3.95 -12.06
N MET A 188 -21.77 4.42 -11.50
CA MET A 188 -23.00 4.58 -12.30
C MET A 188 -22.73 5.49 -13.52
N PRO A 189 -23.17 5.14 -14.75
CA PRO A 189 -24.07 4.03 -15.12
C PRO A 189 -23.37 2.74 -15.59
N ILE A 190 -22.05 2.62 -15.42
CA ILE A 190 -21.24 1.53 -15.97
C ILE A 190 -20.74 0.64 -14.83
N HIS A 191 -21.34 -0.55 -14.68
CA HIS A 191 -20.77 -1.61 -13.86
C HIS A 191 -19.63 -2.28 -14.61
N LYS A 192 -18.39 -1.87 -14.32
CA LYS A 192 -17.19 -2.55 -14.83
C LYS A 192 -16.63 -3.47 -13.77
N LYS A 193 -16.69 -4.77 -14.04
CA LYS A 193 -15.88 -5.77 -13.33
C LYS A 193 -14.50 -5.75 -13.94
N HIS A 194 -13.50 -5.49 -13.11
CA HIS A 194 -12.11 -5.65 -13.50
C HIS A 194 -11.55 -6.88 -12.80
N ASP A 195 -11.16 -7.86 -13.62
CA ASP A 195 -10.45 -9.04 -13.18
C ASP A 195 -8.96 -8.71 -13.20
N TYR A 196 -8.31 -8.84 -12.05
CA TYR A 196 -6.86 -8.72 -11.90
C TYR A 196 -6.31 -10.08 -11.49
N LEU A 197 -5.13 -10.40 -12.00
CA LEU A 197 -4.36 -11.56 -11.57
C LEU A 197 -3.27 -11.07 -10.63
N LEU A 198 -3.22 -11.64 -9.43
CA LEU A 198 -2.22 -11.34 -8.43
C LEU A 198 -1.30 -12.54 -8.25
N VAL A 199 -0.03 -12.27 -7.97
CA VAL A 199 0.79 -13.22 -7.23
C VAL A 199 0.66 -12.90 -5.75
N MET A 200 0.25 -13.87 -4.95
CA MET A 200 0.11 -13.74 -3.50
C MET A 200 1.07 -14.68 -2.80
N LEU A 201 1.81 -14.13 -1.85
CA LEU A 201 2.80 -14.83 -1.03
C LEU A 201 2.28 -14.88 0.41
N LEU A 202 2.39 -16.04 1.04
CA LEU A 202 2.06 -16.26 2.44
C LEU A 202 3.31 -16.76 3.17
N SER A 203 3.62 -16.12 4.29
CA SER A 203 4.62 -16.57 5.25
C SER A 203 3.96 -17.40 6.36
N ARG A 204 4.70 -18.35 6.94
CA ARG A 204 4.26 -19.15 8.10
C ARG A 204 3.87 -18.32 9.32
N ASN A 205 4.38 -17.09 9.42
CA ASN A 205 4.01 -16.16 10.48
C ASN A 205 2.71 -15.39 10.17
N GLY A 206 1.98 -15.76 9.11
CA GLY A 206 0.70 -15.19 8.71
C GLY A 206 0.80 -13.85 7.99
N SER A 207 2.02 -13.41 7.63
CA SER A 207 2.25 -12.19 6.84
C SER A 207 2.08 -12.48 5.35
N CYS A 208 1.45 -11.54 4.63
CA CYS A 208 1.18 -11.68 3.21
C CYS A 208 1.82 -10.53 2.41
N ALA A 209 2.21 -10.84 1.18
CA ALA A 209 2.59 -9.83 0.18
C ALA A 209 1.86 -10.15 -1.13
N ASN A 210 1.44 -9.12 -1.86
CA ASN A 210 0.78 -9.30 -3.14
C ASN A 210 1.22 -8.26 -4.17
N ALA A 211 1.14 -8.63 -5.44
CA ALA A 211 1.33 -7.71 -6.55
C ALA A 211 0.58 -8.22 -7.78
N GLU A 212 0.10 -7.30 -8.60
CA GLU A 212 -0.52 -7.64 -9.87
C GLU A 212 0.51 -8.18 -10.85
N CYS A 213 0.14 -9.20 -11.63
CA CYS A 213 1.04 -9.88 -12.55
C CYS A 213 0.32 -10.33 -13.82
N SER A 214 1.10 -10.57 -14.88
CA SER A 214 0.65 -11.45 -15.96
C SER A 214 0.77 -12.91 -15.50
N LYS A 215 0.11 -13.83 -16.21
CA LYS A 215 0.25 -15.26 -15.90
C LYS A 215 1.70 -15.71 -16.02
N GLU A 216 2.40 -15.28 -17.07
CA GLU A 216 3.79 -15.69 -17.31
C GLU A 216 4.74 -15.16 -16.24
N SER A 217 4.61 -13.88 -15.84
CA SER A 217 5.50 -13.27 -14.85
C SER A 217 5.26 -13.83 -13.45
N GLY A 218 3.99 -14.07 -13.10
CA GLY A 218 3.63 -14.69 -11.83
C GLY A 218 4.09 -16.15 -11.73
N THR A 219 3.88 -16.95 -12.78
CA THR A 219 4.40 -18.33 -12.84
C THR A 219 5.92 -18.34 -12.73
N GLU A 220 6.63 -17.48 -13.47
CA GLU A 220 8.10 -17.39 -13.40
C GLU A 220 8.60 -17.07 -11.98
N LEU A 221 7.95 -16.15 -11.27
CA LEU A 221 8.28 -15.85 -9.88
C LEU A 221 8.01 -17.05 -8.96
N ILE A 222 6.85 -17.70 -9.09
CA ILE A 222 6.48 -18.86 -8.27
C ILE A 222 7.47 -20.02 -8.49
N SER A 223 7.83 -20.33 -9.74
CA SER A 223 8.81 -21.38 -10.04
C SER A 223 10.19 -21.04 -9.45
N PHE A 224 10.62 -19.77 -9.51
CA PHE A 224 11.85 -19.35 -8.86
C PHE A 224 11.81 -19.56 -7.34
N LEU A 225 10.71 -19.17 -6.70
CA LEU A 225 10.53 -19.33 -5.25
C LEU A 225 10.47 -20.81 -4.85
N LYS A 226 9.79 -21.66 -5.63
CA LYS A 226 9.71 -23.11 -5.40
C LYS A 226 11.08 -23.78 -5.51
N ASN A 227 11.91 -23.34 -6.47
CA ASN A 227 13.29 -23.83 -6.58
C ASN A 227 14.16 -23.44 -5.37
N LYS A 228 13.90 -22.29 -4.75
CA LYS A 228 14.61 -21.82 -3.54
C LYS A 228 14.07 -22.44 -2.25
N ASN A 229 12.76 -22.69 -2.19
CA ASN A 229 12.08 -23.29 -1.06
C ASN A 229 11.08 -24.35 -1.59
N PRO A 230 11.52 -25.61 -1.74
CA PRO A 230 10.71 -26.67 -2.35
C PRO A 230 9.43 -27.02 -1.58
N ASN A 231 9.35 -26.63 -0.31
CA ASN A 231 8.24 -26.96 0.59
C ASN A 231 7.06 -25.98 0.48
N ILE A 232 7.13 -24.94 -0.35
CA ILE A 232 6.03 -24.00 -0.51
C ILE A 232 4.89 -24.62 -1.32
N TYR A 233 3.66 -24.36 -0.89
CA TYR A 233 2.48 -24.67 -1.67
C TYR A 233 2.34 -23.71 -2.86
N THR A 234 2.12 -24.24 -4.06
CA THR A 234 2.02 -23.42 -5.30
C THR A 234 0.73 -23.63 -6.08
N ALA A 235 -0.24 -24.37 -5.53
CA ALA A 235 -1.46 -24.80 -6.23
C ALA A 235 -1.19 -25.44 -7.62
N ASP A 236 -0.01 -26.03 -7.80
CA ASP A 236 0.47 -26.59 -9.08
C ASP A 236 0.29 -25.65 -10.28
N GLU A 237 0.59 -24.36 -10.07
CA GLU A 237 0.49 -23.30 -11.08
C GLU A 237 -0.95 -22.97 -11.54
N ASN A 238 -1.95 -23.57 -10.90
CA ASN A 238 -3.35 -23.21 -11.11
C ASN A 238 -3.65 -21.85 -10.49
N ILE A 239 -4.57 -21.12 -11.13
CA ILE A 239 -5.11 -19.87 -10.60
C ILE A 239 -6.21 -20.24 -9.62
N ILE A 240 -6.06 -19.81 -8.36
CA ILE A 240 -7.04 -20.04 -7.29
C ILE A 240 -7.86 -18.78 -6.99
N SER A 241 -8.95 -18.94 -6.27
CA SER A 241 -9.77 -17.82 -5.79
C SER A 241 -9.11 -17.15 -4.57
N ASP A 242 -9.49 -15.89 -4.30
CA ASP A 242 -9.07 -15.19 -3.07
C ASP A 242 -9.53 -15.95 -1.81
N GLU A 243 -10.72 -16.54 -1.83
CA GLU A 243 -11.25 -17.36 -0.74
C GLU A 243 -10.38 -18.59 -0.48
N ASP A 244 -9.95 -19.29 -1.53
CA ASP A 244 -9.10 -20.48 -1.40
C ASP A 244 -7.71 -20.11 -0.89
N PHE A 245 -7.15 -18.98 -1.33
CA PHE A 245 -5.89 -18.49 -0.78
C PHE A 245 -6.02 -18.13 0.71
N ASN A 246 -7.11 -17.47 1.10
CA ASN A 246 -7.36 -17.09 2.50
C ASN A 246 -7.51 -18.30 3.43
N ARG A 247 -7.95 -19.47 2.93
CA ARG A 247 -8.00 -20.72 3.69
C ARG A 247 -6.61 -21.31 4.01
N LEU A 248 -5.56 -20.83 3.36
CA LEU A 248 -4.18 -21.28 3.62
C LEU A 248 -3.53 -20.59 4.84
N ARG A 249 -4.16 -19.54 5.35
CA ARG A 249 -3.66 -18.71 6.46
C ARG A 249 -3.97 -19.30 7.82
#